data_AF-A0A1Q8YK03-F1
#
_entry.id   AF-A0A1Q8YK03-F1
#
_cell.length_a   1.000
_cell.length_b   1.000
_cell.length_c   1.000
_cell.angle_alpha   90.00
_cell.angle_beta   90.00
_cell.angle_gamma   90.00
#
_symmetry.space_group_name_H-M   'P 1'
#
loop_
_entity.id
_entity.type
_entity.pdbx_description
1 polymer ?
#
loop_
_entity_poly.entity_id
_entity_poly.type
_entity_poly.pdbx_seq_one_letter_code
_entity_poly.pdbx_strand_id
1 'polypeptide(L)'
;MLWVSKAAVYESGKGVRAGVPVCWPWFGAVPGKPAHGLVRTRLWQLRGAALDASGQVVLRLGICDDDVTRSFWEHAFELELLVTVGRTLTLALTTHNTGAEAFEITQALPSYFCTGDSAQTTVQGLDGCHYLDKVQDFALCQQSGAVTFQSETDRIYTDTTANSLIVDAATGRTLRITKQGSASTVVWNPWSDKEKTMADMACSEYRQMLCVET
;
A
#
# COMPACT_ATOMS: atom_id res chain seq x y z
N MET A 1 -14.74 -1.30 -2.33
CA MET A 1 -13.87 -0.94 -1.18
C MET A 1 -12.56 -0.41 -1.71
N LEU A 2 -11.82 -1.22 -2.46
CA LEU A 2 -10.56 -0.80 -3.09
C LEU A 2 -10.83 0.01 -4.35
N TRP A 3 -10.00 1.01 -4.59
CA TRP A 3 -10.06 1.87 -5.76
C TRP A 3 -9.16 1.32 -6.88
N VAL A 4 -9.59 1.57 -8.12
CA VAL A 4 -8.90 1.19 -9.36
C VAL A 4 -8.99 2.40 -10.28
N SER A 5 -7.85 2.85 -10.81
CA SER A 5 -7.84 3.90 -11.83
C SER A 5 -8.57 3.45 -13.10
N LYS A 6 -9.36 4.35 -13.69
CA LYS A 6 -9.95 4.11 -15.02
C LYS A 6 -8.90 4.10 -16.14
N ALA A 7 -7.75 4.71 -15.91
CA ALA A 7 -6.60 4.72 -16.80
C ALA A 7 -5.54 3.67 -16.41
N ALA A 8 -5.87 2.72 -15.52
CA ALA A 8 -4.94 1.68 -15.10
C ALA A 8 -4.44 0.88 -16.32
N VAL A 9 -3.13 0.71 -16.40
CA VAL A 9 -2.48 -0.07 -17.46
C VAL A 9 -2.21 -1.49 -16.95
N TYR A 10 -2.68 -2.48 -17.71
CA TYR A 10 -2.50 -3.91 -17.41
C TYR A 10 -1.49 -4.51 -18.40
N GLU A 11 -0.21 -4.22 -18.17
CA GLU A 11 0.90 -4.68 -19.01
C GLU A 11 1.98 -5.32 -18.16
N SER A 12 2.62 -6.37 -18.70
CA SER A 12 3.75 -7.05 -18.03
C SER A 12 4.88 -6.05 -17.75
N GLY A 13 5.45 -6.11 -16.54
CA GLY A 13 6.53 -5.22 -16.12
C GLY A 13 6.08 -3.84 -15.64
N LYS A 14 4.79 -3.49 -15.70
CA LYS A 14 4.25 -2.24 -15.16
C LYS A 14 3.43 -2.48 -13.89
N GLY A 15 3.58 -1.57 -12.93
CA GLY A 15 2.76 -1.59 -11.72
C GLY A 15 1.35 -1.14 -12.04
N VAL A 16 0.35 -1.76 -11.42
CA VAL A 16 -1.05 -1.40 -11.63
C VAL A 16 -1.45 -0.29 -10.64
N ARG A 17 -2.06 0.79 -11.13
CA ARG A 17 -2.64 1.88 -10.32
C ARG A 17 -3.99 1.46 -9.72
N ALA A 18 -3.97 0.49 -8.83
CA ALA A 18 -5.18 -0.12 -8.29
C ALA A 18 -4.94 -0.96 -7.05
N GLY A 19 -5.99 -1.15 -6.26
CA GLY A 19 -6.08 -2.24 -5.30
C GLY A 19 -5.07 -2.12 -4.17
N VAL A 20 -4.30 -3.17 -3.96
CA VAL A 20 -3.22 -3.22 -2.97
C VAL A 20 -1.96 -3.75 -3.64
N PRO A 21 -1.12 -2.88 -4.24
CA PRO A 21 0.21 -3.28 -4.69
C PRO A 21 1.05 -3.82 -3.53
N VAL A 22 2.12 -4.54 -3.85
CA VAL A 22 3.08 -5.06 -2.86
C VAL A 22 4.41 -4.34 -3.04
N CYS A 23 4.81 -3.53 -2.06
CA CYS A 23 6.12 -2.88 -2.02
C CYS A 23 7.09 -3.78 -1.27
N TRP A 24 8.09 -4.34 -1.97
CA TRP A 24 9.07 -5.25 -1.37
C TRP A 24 10.27 -5.44 -2.33
N PRO A 25 11.55 -5.49 -1.88
CA PRO A 25 12.02 -5.44 -0.49
C PRO A 25 12.39 -4.03 0.00
N TRP A 26 11.99 -2.99 -0.75
CA TRP A 26 12.07 -1.61 -0.29
C TRP A 26 10.79 -0.82 -0.57
N PHE A 27 10.51 0.13 0.30
CA PHE A 27 9.47 1.14 0.14
C PHE A 27 10.05 2.44 -0.45
N GLY A 28 9.32 3.05 -1.39
CA GLY A 28 9.72 4.31 -2.00
C GLY A 28 10.85 4.18 -3.03
N ALA A 29 11.55 5.28 -3.27
CA ALA A 29 12.63 5.35 -4.24
C ALA A 29 13.97 5.00 -3.62
N VAL A 30 14.76 4.16 -4.30
CA VAL A 30 16.15 3.87 -3.96
C VAL A 30 16.99 4.19 -5.20
N PRO A 31 18.10 4.96 -5.09
CA PRO A 31 18.93 5.32 -6.24
C PRO A 31 19.36 4.10 -7.06
N GLY A 32 19.18 4.18 -8.38
CA GLY A 32 19.53 3.08 -9.31
C GLY A 32 18.62 1.85 -9.26
N LYS A 33 17.51 1.89 -8.49
CA LYS A 33 16.56 0.77 -8.35
C LYS A 33 15.14 1.18 -8.72
N PRO A 34 14.26 0.24 -9.12
CA PRO A 34 12.86 0.54 -9.35
C PRO A 34 12.17 1.04 -8.08
N ALA A 35 11.26 2.01 -8.23
CA ALA A 35 10.49 2.51 -7.10
C ALA A 35 9.55 1.41 -6.55
N HIS A 36 9.49 1.32 -5.23
CA HIS A 36 8.66 0.38 -4.47
C HIS A 36 9.00 -1.10 -4.71
N GLY A 37 10.28 -1.41 -4.84
CA GLY A 37 10.74 -2.78 -4.87
C GLY A 37 10.61 -3.47 -6.23
N LEU A 38 10.58 -4.79 -6.18
CA LEU A 38 10.78 -5.67 -7.33
C LEU A 38 9.53 -6.45 -7.73
N VAL A 39 8.53 -6.55 -6.84
CA VAL A 39 7.49 -7.59 -6.95
C VAL A 39 6.16 -7.09 -7.51
N ARG A 40 5.86 -5.79 -7.43
CA ARG A 40 4.59 -5.23 -7.95
C ARG A 40 4.48 -5.20 -9.48
N THR A 41 5.58 -5.43 -10.18
CA THR A 41 5.66 -5.45 -11.65
C THR A 41 5.84 -6.86 -12.20
N ARG A 42 5.79 -7.89 -11.33
CA ARG A 42 6.05 -9.29 -11.66
C ARG A 42 4.82 -10.14 -11.48
N LEU A 43 4.78 -11.26 -12.19
CA LEU A 43 3.74 -12.26 -12.05
C LEU A 43 4.01 -13.12 -10.81
N TRP A 44 2.98 -13.27 -9.99
CA TRP A 44 2.99 -14.16 -8.84
C TRP A 44 2.37 -15.50 -9.24
N GLN A 45 2.89 -16.58 -8.67
CA GLN A 45 2.32 -17.90 -8.86
C GLN A 45 1.13 -18.08 -7.91
N LEU A 46 -0.02 -18.50 -8.44
CA LEU A 46 -1.10 -19.03 -7.61
C LEU A 46 -0.69 -20.42 -7.10
N ARG A 47 -0.35 -20.51 -5.82
CA ARG A 47 0.09 -21.74 -5.16
C ARG A 47 -1.06 -22.51 -4.52
N GLY A 48 -2.17 -21.84 -4.24
CA GLY A 48 -3.38 -22.48 -3.71
C GLY A 48 -4.59 -21.57 -3.72
N ALA A 49 -5.76 -22.16 -3.88
CA ALA A 49 -7.06 -21.51 -3.74
C ALA A 49 -8.01 -22.49 -3.04
N ALA A 50 -8.60 -22.08 -1.92
CA ALA A 50 -9.49 -22.91 -1.13
C ALA A 50 -10.55 -22.08 -0.41
N LEU A 51 -11.54 -22.76 0.17
CA LEU A 51 -12.39 -22.18 1.20
C LEU A 51 -11.82 -22.55 2.57
N ASP A 52 -11.79 -21.61 3.51
CA ASP A 52 -11.51 -21.92 4.91
C ASP A 52 -12.71 -22.61 5.60
N ALA A 53 -12.52 -22.99 6.86
CA ALA A 53 -13.58 -23.65 7.65
C ALA A 53 -14.85 -22.78 7.85
N SER A 54 -14.74 -21.46 7.64
CA SER A 54 -15.86 -20.52 7.71
C SER A 54 -16.47 -20.21 6.34
N GLY A 55 -15.96 -20.81 5.27
CA GLY A 55 -16.41 -20.61 3.89
C GLY A 55 -15.83 -19.36 3.21
N GLN A 56 -14.78 -18.74 3.75
CA GLN A 56 -14.10 -17.60 3.12
C GLN A 56 -13.12 -18.07 2.05
N VAL A 57 -12.98 -17.30 0.98
CA VAL A 57 -12.01 -17.61 -0.09
C VAL A 57 -10.62 -17.26 0.39
N VAL A 58 -9.70 -18.22 0.34
CA VAL A 58 -8.29 -18.06 0.68
C VAL A 58 -7.45 -18.33 -0.58
N LEU A 59 -6.69 -17.33 -1.00
CA LEU A 59 -5.72 -17.44 -2.10
C LEU A 59 -4.30 -17.35 -1.53
N ARG A 60 -3.44 -18.29 -1.91
CA ARG A 60 -2.01 -18.28 -1.61
C ARG A 60 -1.25 -17.95 -2.88
N LEU A 61 -0.63 -16.78 -2.90
CA LEU A 61 0.22 -16.31 -3.99
C LEU A 61 1.67 -16.35 -3.53
N GLY A 62 2.60 -16.69 -4.41
CA GLY A 62 4.02 -16.59 -4.07
C GLY A 62 4.94 -16.27 -5.23
N ILE A 63 6.11 -15.75 -4.87
CA ILE A 63 7.20 -15.40 -5.77
C ILE A 63 8.53 -15.71 -5.05
N CYS A 64 9.49 -16.26 -5.79
CA CYS A 64 10.83 -16.53 -5.29
C CYS A 64 11.84 -15.64 -6.02
N ASP A 65 13.07 -15.63 -5.54
CA ASP A 65 14.17 -15.00 -6.26
C ASP A 65 14.40 -15.67 -7.64
N ASP A 66 14.86 -14.83 -8.57
CA ASP A 66 15.36 -15.18 -9.90
C ASP A 66 16.56 -14.30 -10.27
N ASP A 67 17.22 -14.58 -11.40
CA ASP A 67 18.39 -13.85 -11.88
C ASP A 67 18.16 -12.33 -11.96
N VAL A 68 16.95 -11.90 -12.32
CA VAL A 68 16.62 -10.47 -12.43
C VAL A 68 16.45 -9.85 -11.05
N THR A 69 15.84 -10.53 -10.07
CA THR A 69 15.78 -10.00 -8.70
C THR A 69 17.18 -9.91 -8.09
N ARG A 70 18.01 -10.94 -8.32
CA ARG A 70 19.40 -11.01 -7.84
C ARG A 70 20.28 -9.93 -8.44
N SER A 71 20.01 -9.48 -9.67
CA SER A 71 20.74 -8.35 -10.28
C SER A 71 20.46 -7.00 -9.61
N PHE A 72 19.34 -6.84 -8.90
CA PHE A 72 19.02 -5.61 -8.15
C PHE A 72 19.28 -5.75 -6.65
N TRP A 73 19.17 -6.97 -6.11
CA TRP A 73 19.28 -7.29 -4.70
C TRP A 73 19.67 -8.76 -4.53
N GLU A 74 20.94 -9.00 -4.23
CA GLU A 74 21.59 -10.32 -4.26
C GLU A 74 21.25 -11.19 -3.04
N HIS A 75 19.97 -11.46 -2.81
CA HIS A 75 19.52 -12.35 -1.74
C HIS A 75 18.55 -13.41 -2.25
N ALA A 76 18.65 -14.60 -1.68
CA ALA A 76 17.67 -15.67 -1.90
C ALA A 76 16.46 -15.43 -1.00
N PHE A 77 15.26 -15.54 -1.58
CA PHE A 77 14.04 -15.31 -0.83
C PHE A 77 12.85 -16.11 -1.37
N GLU A 78 11.89 -16.29 -0.49
CA GLU A 78 10.53 -16.67 -0.85
C GLU A 78 9.56 -15.66 -0.22
N LEU A 79 8.69 -15.08 -1.04
CA LEU A 79 7.67 -14.13 -0.60
C LEU A 79 6.30 -14.73 -0.86
N GLU A 80 5.46 -14.74 0.17
CA GLU A 80 4.10 -15.25 0.11
C GLU A 80 3.09 -14.18 0.48
N LEU A 81 2.03 -14.07 -0.30
CA LEU A 81 0.86 -13.25 0.00
C LEU A 81 -0.36 -14.17 0.16
N LEU A 82 -0.87 -14.24 1.38
CA LEU A 82 -2.13 -14.90 1.69
C LEU A 82 -3.25 -13.85 1.65
N VAL A 83 -4.24 -14.06 0.78
CA VAL A 83 -5.41 -13.19 0.61
C VAL A 83 -6.64 -13.95 1.07
N THR A 84 -7.27 -13.47 2.14
CA THR A 84 -8.54 -14.02 2.64
C THR A 84 -9.66 -13.03 2.36
N VAL A 85 -10.67 -13.46 1.59
CA VAL A 85 -11.79 -12.65 1.15
C VAL A 85 -13.09 -13.18 1.77
N GLY A 86 -13.70 -12.34 2.61
CA GLY A 86 -15.01 -12.59 3.21
C GLY A 86 -15.72 -11.27 3.50
N ARG A 87 -16.38 -11.17 4.66
CA ARG A 87 -16.93 -9.87 5.15
C ARG A 87 -15.84 -8.84 5.41
N THR A 88 -14.61 -9.30 5.63
CA THR A 88 -13.38 -8.52 5.71
C THR A 88 -12.42 -8.97 4.63
N LEU A 89 -11.48 -8.10 4.26
CA LEU A 89 -10.32 -8.45 3.46
C LEU A 89 -9.11 -8.54 4.39
N THR A 90 -8.43 -9.69 4.42
CA THR A 90 -7.19 -9.87 5.17
C THR A 90 -6.06 -10.21 4.21
N LEU A 91 -4.95 -9.50 4.35
CA LEU A 91 -3.72 -9.69 3.58
C LEU A 91 -2.61 -10.01 4.57
N ALA A 92 -1.90 -11.12 4.37
CA ALA A 92 -0.71 -11.46 5.14
C ALA A 92 0.46 -11.65 4.17
N LEU A 93 1.45 -10.76 4.25
CA LEU A 93 2.67 -10.81 3.47
C LEU A 93 3.78 -11.42 4.34
N THR A 94 4.33 -12.55 3.93
CA THR A 94 5.37 -13.28 4.67
C THR A 94 6.63 -13.35 3.83
N THR A 95 7.73 -12.83 4.37
CA THR A 95 9.07 -12.98 3.78
C THR A 95 9.80 -14.13 4.46
N HIS A 96 10.34 -15.05 3.67
CA HIS A 96 11.22 -16.11 4.12
C HIS A 96 12.60 -15.93 3.50
N ASN A 97 13.62 -15.81 4.35
CA ASN A 97 15.02 -15.82 3.93
C ASN A 97 15.44 -17.26 3.68
N THR A 98 15.63 -17.62 2.42
CA THR A 98 16.09 -18.96 1.99
C THR A 98 17.60 -19.01 1.77
N GLY A 99 18.30 -17.90 2.01
CA GLY A 99 19.74 -17.77 1.88
C GLY A 99 20.51 -18.00 3.18
N ALA A 100 21.83 -17.92 3.08
CA ALA A 100 22.73 -18.05 4.24
C ALA A 100 22.98 -16.72 4.98
N GLU A 101 22.74 -15.59 4.32
CA GLU A 101 23.03 -14.26 4.86
C GLU A 101 21.77 -13.57 5.35
N ALA A 102 21.86 -12.87 6.49
CA ALA A 102 20.80 -12.01 6.97
C ALA A 102 20.62 -10.81 6.02
N PHE A 103 19.38 -10.34 5.88
CA PHE A 103 19.07 -9.13 5.13
C PHE A 103 18.04 -8.28 5.85
N GLU A 104 18.03 -7.00 5.53
CA GLU A 104 17.03 -6.04 5.99
C GLU A 104 16.11 -5.66 4.82
N ILE A 105 14.84 -5.43 5.13
CA ILE A 105 13.83 -5.02 4.15
C ILE A 105 13.01 -3.86 4.70
N THR A 106 12.45 -3.07 3.79
CA THR A 106 11.23 -2.31 4.07
C THR A 106 10.12 -2.83 3.16
N GLN A 107 8.90 -2.91 3.68
CA GLN A 107 7.77 -3.40 2.93
C GLN A 107 6.52 -2.60 3.25
N ALA A 108 5.59 -2.57 2.30
CA ALA A 108 4.31 -1.93 2.49
C ALA A 108 3.23 -2.58 1.62
N LEU A 109 1.99 -2.49 2.09
CA LEU A 109 0.78 -2.77 1.34
C LEU A 109 0.05 -1.44 1.06
N PRO A 110 0.44 -0.68 0.01
CA PRO A 110 -0.18 0.59 -0.38
C PRO A 110 -1.62 0.43 -0.83
N SER A 111 -2.54 0.33 0.13
CA SER A 111 -3.93 0.03 -0.14
C SER A 111 -4.68 1.26 -0.61
N TYR A 112 -5.13 1.24 -1.87
CA TYR A 112 -5.96 2.27 -2.48
C TYR A 112 -7.42 2.06 -2.09
N PHE A 113 -8.01 2.96 -1.31
CA PHE A 113 -9.41 2.90 -0.88
C PHE A 113 -10.28 3.86 -1.69
N CYS A 114 -11.46 3.41 -2.10
CA CYS A 114 -12.47 4.30 -2.66
C CYS A 114 -12.97 5.27 -1.60
N THR A 115 -13.21 6.51 -2.00
CA THR A 115 -14.02 7.50 -1.27
C THR A 115 -15.06 8.13 -2.21
N GLY A 116 -16.17 8.64 -1.67
CA GLY A 116 -17.10 9.48 -2.44
C GLY A 116 -16.49 10.83 -2.81
N ASP A 117 -15.76 11.45 -1.88
CA ASP A 117 -15.01 12.70 -2.07
C ASP A 117 -13.90 12.79 -1.00
N SER A 118 -12.64 12.85 -1.42
CA SER A 118 -11.49 12.92 -0.51
C SER A 118 -11.51 14.19 0.34
N ALA A 119 -12.10 15.29 -0.14
CA ALA A 119 -12.28 16.51 0.64
C ALA A 119 -13.30 16.35 1.79
N GLN A 120 -14.16 15.33 1.73
CA GLN A 120 -15.16 14.98 2.75
C GLN A 120 -14.78 13.69 3.50
N THR A 121 -13.52 13.26 3.36
CA THR A 121 -13.00 12.04 3.98
C THR A 121 -11.92 12.38 4.97
N THR A 122 -11.90 11.68 6.10
CA THR A 122 -10.87 11.84 7.12
C THR A 122 -10.24 10.50 7.48
N VAL A 123 -8.97 10.52 7.89
CA VAL A 123 -8.30 9.36 8.49
C VAL A 123 -8.08 9.62 9.98
N GLN A 124 -8.70 8.80 10.82
CA GLN A 124 -8.58 8.86 12.28
C GLN A 124 -7.62 7.78 12.80
N GLY A 125 -7.19 7.92 14.06
CA GLY A 125 -6.27 6.98 14.72
C GLY A 125 -4.79 7.38 14.63
N LEU A 126 -4.49 8.58 14.14
CA LEU A 126 -3.14 9.13 13.97
C LEU A 126 -2.94 10.46 14.72
N ASP A 127 -3.91 10.88 15.54
CA ASP A 127 -3.81 12.11 16.33
C ASP A 127 -2.64 12.02 17.33
N GLY A 128 -1.86 13.08 17.42
CA GLY A 128 -0.66 13.16 18.25
C GLY A 128 0.56 12.37 17.73
N CYS A 129 0.42 11.55 16.68
CA CYS A 129 1.53 10.81 16.09
C CYS A 129 2.49 11.74 15.32
N HIS A 130 3.77 11.40 15.33
CA HIS A 130 4.77 12.05 14.48
C HIS A 130 4.73 11.46 13.08
N TYR A 131 5.02 12.29 12.08
CA TYR A 131 5.17 11.84 10.70
C TYR A 131 6.26 12.62 9.97
N LEU A 132 6.81 11.99 8.94
CA LEU A 132 7.65 12.62 7.93
C LEU A 132 6.77 13.04 6.75
N ASP A 133 6.78 14.33 6.39
CA ASP A 133 6.01 14.86 5.27
C ASP A 133 6.87 14.90 4.00
N LYS A 134 6.60 14.01 3.03
CA LYS A 134 7.39 13.98 1.80
C LYS A 134 7.16 15.20 0.91
N VAL A 135 6.02 15.88 1.04
CA VAL A 135 5.74 17.12 0.30
C VAL A 135 6.59 18.27 0.83
N GLN A 136 7.05 18.17 2.07
CA GLN A 136 7.91 19.15 2.75
C GLN A 136 9.32 18.59 3.00
N ASP A 137 9.88 17.87 2.02
CA ASP A 137 11.25 17.33 2.08
C ASP A 137 11.54 16.52 3.37
N PHE A 138 10.60 15.64 3.73
CA PHE A 138 10.66 14.78 4.92
C PHE A 138 10.72 15.56 6.25
N ALA A 139 10.15 16.77 6.30
CA ALA A 139 10.01 17.51 7.55
C ALA A 139 9.31 16.65 8.62
N LEU A 140 9.87 16.64 9.83
CA LEU A 140 9.25 16.00 10.99
C LEU A 140 8.12 16.89 11.52
N CYS A 141 6.91 16.35 11.51
CA CYS A 141 5.70 17.04 11.95
C CYS A 141 4.95 16.19 12.97
N GLN A 142 4.00 16.81 13.67
CA GLN A 142 3.07 16.13 14.55
C GLN A 142 1.64 16.36 14.07
N GLN A 143 0.85 15.29 14.01
CA GLN A 143 -0.54 15.37 13.60
C GLN A 143 -1.41 15.92 14.73
N SER A 144 -2.34 16.79 14.36
CA SER A 144 -3.39 17.31 15.25
C SER A 144 -4.75 16.95 14.68
N GLY A 145 -5.54 16.21 15.45
CA GLY A 145 -6.83 15.68 15.04
C GLY A 145 -6.74 14.65 13.89
N ALA A 146 -7.86 14.44 13.21
CA ALA A 146 -7.93 13.56 12.05
C ALA A 146 -7.15 14.13 10.85
N VAL A 147 -6.60 13.26 10.01
CA VAL A 147 -6.01 13.66 8.73
C VAL A 147 -7.14 14.09 7.79
N THR A 148 -7.01 15.28 7.21
CA THR A 148 -7.93 15.86 6.22
C THR A 148 -7.17 16.16 4.93
N PHE A 149 -7.85 16.10 3.79
CA PHE A 149 -7.23 16.29 2.47
C PHE A 149 -7.68 17.61 1.84
N GLN A 150 -6.81 18.61 1.89
CA GLN A 150 -7.03 19.93 1.25
C GLN A 150 -5.94 20.27 0.21
N SER A 151 -4.92 19.42 0.11
CA SER A 151 -3.76 19.53 -0.78
C SER A 151 -3.16 18.14 -0.98
N GLU A 152 -2.08 18.04 -1.77
CA GLU A 152 -1.25 16.83 -1.81
C GLU A 152 -0.87 16.43 -0.39
N THR A 153 -1.02 15.14 -0.09
CA THR A 153 -0.68 14.55 1.20
C THR A 153 0.18 13.33 0.91
N ASP A 154 1.38 13.28 1.46
CA ASP A 154 2.27 12.12 1.43
C ASP A 154 3.03 12.05 2.76
N ARG A 155 2.43 11.36 3.75
CA ARG A 155 2.90 11.38 5.14
C ARG A 155 3.24 9.98 5.61
N ILE A 156 4.44 9.79 6.15
CA ILE A 156 4.87 8.54 6.79
C ILE A 156 4.78 8.72 8.30
N TYR A 157 3.76 8.14 8.93
CA TYR A 157 3.61 8.11 10.38
C TYR A 157 4.46 6.99 10.97
N THR A 158 5.40 7.33 11.84
CA THR A 158 6.31 6.37 12.48
C THR A 158 5.78 5.94 13.85
N ASP A 159 6.23 4.78 14.34
CA ASP A 159 5.88 4.23 15.64
C ASP A 159 4.36 4.06 15.87
N THR A 160 3.63 3.78 14.79
CA THR A 160 2.19 3.56 14.83
C THR A 160 1.88 2.07 14.82
N THR A 161 1.02 1.63 15.74
CA THR A 161 0.50 0.25 15.79
C THR A 161 -1.03 0.22 15.91
N ALA A 162 -1.65 1.36 16.20
CA ALA A 162 -3.09 1.51 16.30
C ALA A 162 -3.79 1.35 14.95
N ASN A 163 -5.08 1.03 15.01
CA ASN A 163 -5.95 0.96 13.84
C ASN A 163 -6.19 2.36 13.26
N SER A 164 -6.32 2.44 11.94
CA SER A 164 -6.79 3.64 11.26
C SER A 164 -8.24 3.48 10.83
N LEU A 165 -9.02 4.56 10.91
CA LEU A 165 -10.39 4.61 10.41
C LEU A 165 -10.47 5.61 9.26
N ILE A 166 -10.92 5.16 8.09
CA ILE A 166 -11.31 6.05 7.00
C ILE A 166 -12.79 6.37 7.19
N VAL A 167 -13.12 7.61 7.54
CA VAL A 167 -14.49 8.10 7.69
C VAL A 167 -14.83 8.92 6.45
N ASP A 168 -15.69 8.37 5.59
CA ASP A 168 -16.12 8.97 4.32
C ASP A 168 -17.54 9.51 4.49
N ALA A 169 -17.65 10.81 4.74
CA ALA A 169 -18.93 11.47 5.01
C ALA A 169 -19.82 11.51 3.76
N ALA A 170 -19.24 11.57 2.56
CA ALA A 170 -19.98 11.61 1.31
C ALA A 170 -20.77 10.32 1.05
N THR A 171 -20.27 9.17 1.53
CA THR A 171 -20.97 7.88 1.40
C THR A 171 -21.57 7.37 2.72
N GLY A 172 -21.28 8.03 3.84
CA GLY A 172 -21.73 7.62 5.18
C GLY A 172 -21.07 6.33 5.68
N ARG A 173 -19.96 5.88 5.09
CA ARG A 173 -19.28 4.64 5.47
C ARG A 173 -18.04 4.92 6.33
N THR A 174 -17.65 3.92 7.12
CA THR A 174 -16.35 3.89 7.80
C THR A 174 -15.63 2.58 7.48
N LEU A 175 -14.38 2.68 7.03
CA LEU A 175 -13.51 1.53 6.84
C LEU A 175 -12.51 1.47 7.98
N ARG A 176 -12.41 0.32 8.64
CA ARG A 176 -11.41 0.06 9.68
C ARG A 176 -10.24 -0.71 9.10
N ILE A 177 -9.04 -0.18 9.28
CA ILE A 177 -7.79 -0.77 8.83
C ILE A 177 -7.01 -1.19 10.06
N THR A 178 -6.74 -2.48 10.16
CA THR A 178 -5.97 -3.09 11.24
C THR A 178 -4.65 -3.60 10.68
N LYS A 179 -3.57 -3.44 11.42
CA LYS A 179 -2.25 -3.92 11.01
C LYS A 179 -1.57 -4.70 12.12
N GLN A 180 -0.71 -5.64 11.72
CA GLN A 180 0.18 -6.38 12.59
C GLN A 180 1.53 -6.54 11.87
N GLY A 181 2.64 -6.46 12.60
CA GLY A 181 3.97 -6.57 12.01
C GLY A 181 4.45 -5.33 11.25
N SER A 182 3.73 -4.21 11.37
CA SER A 182 4.14 -2.90 10.84
C SER A 182 4.08 -1.83 11.92
N ALA A 183 5.15 -1.04 12.01
CA ALA A 183 5.28 0.11 12.91
C ALA A 183 5.07 1.45 12.17
N SER A 184 4.58 1.42 10.93
CA SER A 184 4.39 2.62 10.12
C SER A 184 3.03 2.65 9.44
N THR A 185 2.46 3.83 9.29
CA THR A 185 1.24 4.05 8.51
C THR A 185 1.55 5.15 7.52
N VAL A 186 1.34 4.92 6.22
CA VAL A 186 1.46 5.98 5.21
C VAL A 186 0.06 6.45 4.84
N VAL A 187 -0.15 7.76 4.80
CA VAL A 187 -1.38 8.35 4.27
C VAL A 187 -1.04 9.15 3.04
N TRP A 188 -1.68 8.82 1.92
CA TRP A 188 -1.37 9.44 0.63
C TRP A 188 -2.62 9.81 -0.18
N ASN A 189 -2.60 11.01 -0.74
CA ASN A 189 -3.50 11.47 -1.78
C ASN A 189 -2.71 12.42 -2.71
N PRO A 190 -2.68 12.16 -4.03
CA PRO A 190 -1.87 12.95 -4.96
C PRO A 190 -2.36 14.39 -5.12
N TRP A 191 -3.64 14.64 -4.91
CA TRP A 191 -4.28 15.90 -5.28
C TRP A 191 -4.13 16.22 -6.77
N SER A 192 -4.61 17.40 -7.17
CA SER A 192 -4.81 17.74 -8.59
C SER A 192 -3.51 17.88 -9.38
N ASP A 193 -2.46 18.45 -8.81
CA ASP A 193 -1.25 18.74 -9.59
C ASP A 193 -0.36 17.51 -9.77
N LYS A 194 -0.25 16.67 -8.73
CA LYS A 194 0.45 15.39 -8.85
C LYS A 194 -0.30 14.42 -9.77
N GLU A 195 -1.62 14.36 -9.72
CA GLU A 195 -2.43 13.51 -10.61
C GLU A 195 -2.09 13.78 -12.08
N LYS A 196 -1.94 15.04 -12.48
CA LYS A 196 -1.61 15.42 -13.87
C LYS A 196 -0.27 14.84 -14.37
N THR A 197 0.61 14.45 -13.46
CA THR A 197 1.90 13.80 -13.79
C THR A 197 1.78 12.27 -13.91
N MET A 198 0.62 11.70 -13.59
CA MET A 198 0.37 10.25 -13.57
C MET A 198 -0.43 9.83 -14.79
N ALA A 199 0.28 9.30 -15.80
CA ALA A 199 -0.37 8.80 -17.02
C ALA A 199 -1.32 7.61 -16.78
N ASP A 200 -1.16 6.91 -15.65
CA ASP A 200 -1.96 5.74 -15.26
C ASP A 200 -3.12 6.09 -14.32
N MET A 201 -3.48 7.37 -14.19
CA MET A 201 -4.57 7.89 -13.36
C MET A 201 -5.45 8.83 -14.19
N ALA A 202 -6.77 8.61 -14.21
CA ALA A 202 -7.65 9.49 -14.98
C ALA A 202 -7.90 10.81 -14.25
N CYS A 203 -8.29 11.84 -15.00
CA CYS A 203 -8.52 13.19 -14.47
C CYS A 203 -9.57 13.19 -13.34
N SER A 204 -9.25 13.91 -12.27
CA SER A 204 -10.08 14.10 -11.07
C SER A 204 -10.35 12.84 -10.24
N GLU A 205 -9.66 11.73 -10.49
CA GLU A 205 -9.79 10.52 -9.69
C GLU A 205 -9.13 10.65 -8.30
N TYR A 206 -8.25 11.63 -8.07
CA TYR A 206 -7.70 11.91 -6.72
C TYR A 206 -8.81 12.21 -5.70
N ARG A 207 -9.98 12.65 -6.17
CA ARG A 207 -11.17 12.89 -5.33
C ARG A 207 -11.84 11.61 -4.88
N GLN A 208 -11.64 10.50 -5.58
CA GLN A 208 -12.36 9.25 -5.36
C GLN A 208 -11.49 8.19 -4.68
N MET A 209 -10.29 8.59 -4.25
CA MET A 209 -9.30 7.68 -3.69
C MET A 209 -8.51 8.33 -2.56
N LEU A 210 -7.99 7.50 -1.67
CA LEU A 210 -6.86 7.79 -0.81
C LEU A 210 -6.14 6.48 -0.50
N CYS A 211 -4.88 6.56 -0.11
CA CYS A 211 -4.14 5.42 0.41
C CYS A 211 -3.97 5.52 1.92
N VAL A 212 -4.19 4.39 2.59
CA VAL A 212 -3.68 4.14 3.94
C VAL A 212 -2.88 2.84 3.85
N GLU A 213 -1.57 2.96 4.00
CA GLU A 213 -0.61 1.91 3.72
C GLU A 213 -0.04 1.38 5.04
N THR A 214 0.14 0.06 5.11
CA THR A 214 0.66 -0.66 6.28
C THR A 214 1.95 -1.37 5.94
#